data_AF-A0A8S2Z1Z6-F1
#
_entry.id   AF-A0A8S2Z1Z6-F1
#
_cell.length_a   1.000
_cell.length_b   1.000
_cell.length_c   1.000
_cell.angle_alpha   90.00
_cell.angle_beta   90.00
_cell.angle_gamma   90.00
#
_symmetry.space_group_name_H-M   'P 1'
#
loop_
_entity.id
_entity.type
_entity.pdbx_description
1 polymer ?
#
loop_
_entity_poly.entity_id
_entity_poly.type
_entity_poly.pdbx_seq_one_letter_code
_entity_poly.pdbx_strand_id
1 'polypeptide(L)' 'NETKACELILRQISLFGNITIAQVAVSAKSKKFILTACFGRVMSEAWYDKLDEINRNAVEMP' A
#
# COMPACT_ATOMS: atom_id res chain seq x y z
N ASN A 1 -7.84 1.35 -17.58
CA ASN A 1 -7.14 2.54 -17.06
C ASN A 1 -7.16 2.61 -15.52
N GLU A 2 -7.96 1.79 -14.84
CA GLU A 2 -8.08 1.78 -13.36
C GLU A 2 -6.85 1.23 -12.64
N THR A 3 -6.14 0.24 -13.22
CA THR A 3 -4.91 -0.30 -12.62
C THR A 3 -3.87 0.78 -12.34
N LYS A 4 -3.63 1.65 -13.33
CA LYS A 4 -2.71 2.79 -13.21
C LYS A 4 -3.18 3.84 -12.20
N ALA A 5 -4.49 3.96 -12.00
CA ALA A 5 -5.03 4.86 -10.99
C ALA A 5 -4.78 4.33 -9.57
N CYS A 6 -4.89 3.01 -9.35
CA CYS A 6 -4.57 2.42 -8.05
C CYS A 6 -3.06 2.50 -7.73
N GLU A 7 -2.18 2.40 -8.73
CA GLU A 7 -0.72 2.54 -8.55
C GLU A 7 -0.31 3.89 -7.93
N LEU A 8 -1.12 4.95 -8.12
CA LEU A 8 -0.87 6.25 -7.51
C LEU A 8 -0.91 6.21 -5.98
N ILE A 9 -1.57 5.23 -5.36
CA ILE A 9 -1.67 5.13 -3.88
C ILE A 9 -0.29 4.98 -3.22
N LEU A 10 0.63 4.25 -3.87
CA LEU A 10 1.99 4.02 -3.40
C LEU A 10 2.98 5.09 -3.89
N ARG A 11 2.54 6.02 -4.73
CA ARG A 11 3.40 7.09 -5.24
C ARG A 11 3.87 7.96 -4.08
N GLN A 12 5.18 8.18 -4.02
CA GLN A 12 5.80 9.10 -3.08
C GLN A 12 5.53 10.56 -3.49
N ILE A 13 5.21 11.39 -2.50
CA ILE A 13 5.04 12.83 -2.64
C ILE A 13 6.19 13.53 -1.90
N SER A 14 7.06 14.19 -2.66
CA SER A 14 8.21 14.92 -2.12
C SER A 14 7.80 16.08 -1.20
N LEU A 15 6.66 16.71 -1.47
CA LEU A 15 6.14 17.86 -0.73
C LEU A 15 5.87 17.55 0.76
N PHE A 16 5.71 16.28 1.12
CA PHE A 16 5.48 15.82 2.49
C PHE A 16 6.63 14.95 3.03
N GLY A 17 7.85 15.11 2.50
CA GLY A 17 9.01 14.34 2.97
C GLY A 17 9.08 12.91 2.40
N ASN A 18 8.68 12.72 1.14
CA ASN A 18 8.70 11.44 0.41
C ASN A 18 7.78 10.35 1.00
N ILE A 19 6.67 10.75 1.63
CA ILE A 19 5.63 9.82 2.07
C ILE A 19 4.68 9.46 0.92
N THR A 20 4.01 8.32 1.03
CA THR A 20 3.02 7.88 0.03
C THR A 20 1.68 8.58 0.19
N ILE A 21 0.89 8.62 -0.89
CA ILE A 21 -0.51 9.08 -0.84
C ILE A 21 -1.31 8.29 0.22
N ALA A 22 -1.04 6.98 0.36
CA ALA A 22 -1.65 6.16 1.38
C ALA A 22 -1.39 6.70 2.81
N GLN A 23 -0.13 7.03 3.12
CA GLN A 23 0.24 7.56 4.43
C GLN A 23 -0.47 8.88 4.72
N VAL A 24 -0.53 9.79 3.75
CA VAL A 24 -1.27 11.05 3.87
C VAL A 24 -2.75 10.80 4.18
N ALA A 25 -3.39 9.90 3.42
CA ALA A 25 -4.81 9.61 3.59
C ALA A 25 -5.14 9.00 4.96
N VAL A 26 -4.27 8.11 5.46
CA VAL A 26 -4.40 7.50 6.79
C VAL A 26 -4.23 8.55 7.89
N SER A 27 -3.17 9.36 7.81
CA SER A 27 -2.92 10.44 8.79
C SER A 27 -4.05 11.46 8.83
N ALA A 28 -4.64 11.80 7.67
CA ALA A 28 -5.78 12.70 7.57
C ALA A 28 -7.13 12.04 7.92
N LYS A 29 -7.16 10.74 8.26
CA LYS A 29 -8.38 9.96 8.51
C LYS A 29 -9.41 10.08 7.38
N SER A 30 -8.94 10.12 6.12
CA SER A 30 -9.78 10.30 4.94
C SER A 30 -10.55 9.02 4.60
N LYS A 31 -11.58 8.71 5.41
CA LYS A 31 -12.36 7.46 5.32
C LYS A 31 -12.90 7.19 3.92
N LYS A 32 -13.40 8.23 3.22
CA LYS A 32 -13.92 8.09 1.86
C LYS A 32 -12.87 7.55 0.88
N PHE A 33 -11.60 7.97 1.03
CA PHE A 33 -10.51 7.51 0.19
C PHE A 33 -10.02 6.12 0.59
N ILE A 34 -9.88 5.88 1.90
CA ILE A 34 -9.43 4.60 2.47
C ILE A 34 -10.40 3.45 2.12
N LEU A 35 -11.69 3.73 2.05
CA LEU A 35 -12.73 2.74 1.73
C LEU A 35 -12.92 2.50 0.23
N THR A 36 -12.07 3.07 -0.64
CA THR A 36 -12.14 2.81 -2.08
C THR A 36 -11.61 1.42 -2.41
N ALA A 37 -12.13 0.82 -3.48
CA ALA A 37 -11.68 -0.49 -3.97
C ALA A 37 -10.19 -0.51 -4.33
N CYS A 38 -9.66 0.57 -4.93
CA CYS A 38 -8.22 0.69 -5.22
C CYS A 38 -7.37 0.65 -3.95
N PHE A 39 -7.77 1.37 -2.89
CA PHE A 39 -7.04 1.36 -1.62
C PHE A 39 -7.02 -0.01 -1.00
N GLY A 40 -8.18 -0.68 -0.93
CA GLY A 40 -8.29 -2.05 -0.45
C GLY A 40 -7.42 -3.02 -1.25
N ARG A 41 -7.43 -2.92 -2.59
CA ARG A 41 -6.63 -3.79 -3.46
C ARG A 41 -5.13 -3.64 -3.20
N VAL A 42 -4.62 -2.40 -3.17
CA VAL A 42 -3.20 -2.12 -2.94
C VAL A 42 -2.74 -2.61 -1.56
N MET A 43 -3.57 -2.42 -0.53
CA MET A 43 -3.24 -2.90 0.82
C MET A 43 -3.25 -4.43 0.91
N SER A 44 -4.19 -5.09 0.22
CA SER A 44 -4.23 -6.56 0.15
C SER A 44 -3.02 -7.12 -0.58
N GLU A 45 -2.63 -6.54 -1.72
CA GLU A 45 -1.41 -6.93 -2.46
C GLU A 45 -0.16 -6.80 -1.57
N ALA A 46 0.02 -5.64 -0.93
CA ALA A 46 1.14 -5.42 -0.02
C ALA A 46 1.15 -6.37 1.19
N TRP A 47 -0.04 -6.79 1.67
CA TRP A 47 -0.16 -7.77 2.75
C TRP A 47 0.29 -9.17 2.30
N TYR A 48 -0.15 -9.64 1.12
CA TYR A 48 0.27 -10.93 0.58
C TYR A 48 1.77 -10.96 0.29
N ASP A 49 2.33 -9.89 -0.28
CA ASP A 49 3.79 -9.78 -0.50
C ASP A 49 4.56 -9.96 0.81
N LYS A 50 4.04 -9.42 1.92
CA LYS A 50 4.67 -9.55 3.24
C LYS A 50 4.56 -10.97 3.79
N LEU A 51 3.41 -11.63 3.61
CA LEU A 51 3.25 -13.04 3.99
C LEU A 51 4.21 -13.94 3.20
N ASP A 52 4.35 -13.70 1.91
CA ASP A 52 5.27 -14.45 1.06
C ASP A 52 6.74 -14.24 1.46
N GLU A 53 7.12 -13.03 1.85
CA GLU A 53 8.43 -12.74 2.42
C GLU A 53 8.69 -13.54 3.71
N ILE A 54 7.72 -13.56 4.63
CA ILE A 54 7.81 -14.33 5.87
C ILE A 54 7.97 -15.83 5.57
N ASN A 55 7.18 -16.36 4.63
CA ASN A 55 7.23 -17.77 4.26
C ASN A 55 8.59 -18.15 3.64
N ARG A 56 9.16 -17.31 2.77
CA ARG A 56 10.51 -17.56 2.22
C ARG A 56 11.56 -17.60 3.31
N ASN A 57 11.55 -16.62 4.21
CA ASN A 57 12.51 -16.54 5.30
C ASN A 57 12.38 -17.72 6.29
N ALA A 58 11.17 -18.27 6.47
CA ALA A 58 10.94 -19.43 7.31
C ALA A 58 11.49 -20.74 6.69
N VAL A 59 11.51 -20.85 5.36
CA VAL A 59 12.04 -22.02 4.63
C VAL A 59 13.57 -22.00 4.56
N GLU A 60 14.19 -20.82 4.66
CA GLU A 60 15.64 -20.64 4.63
C GLU A 60 16.33 -20.76 6.01
N MET A 61 15.57 -21.00 7.09
CA MET A 61 16.14 -21.30 8.41
C MET A 61 16.42 -22.82 8.56
N PRO A 62 17.68 -23.24 8.78
CA PRO A 62 18.05 -24.65 8.98
C PRO A 62 17.56 -25.25 10.30
#